data_AF-A0A959X084-F1
#
_entry.id   AF-A0A959X084-F1
#
_cell.length_a   1.000
_cell.length_b   1.000
_cell.length_c   1.000
_cell.angle_alpha   90.00
_cell.angle_beta   90.00
_cell.angle_gamma   90.00
#
_symmetry.space_group_name_H-M   'P 1'
#
loop_
_entity.id
_entity.type
_entity.pdbx_description
1 polymer ?
#
loop_
_entity_poly.entity_id
_entity_poly.type
_entity_poly.pdbx_seq_one_letter_code
_entity_poly.pdbx_strand_id
1 'polypeptide(L)'
;VGAAGWLLMLPNSAYLITELNFSHRDESERVPLWYDIVLVLTLALSGVFNTLLNLALAQSLYVLVVRPNDDHPLRHPDSWVMSVVVLVLVTFGMYLGRYIRFNSWDIRHPISFARKLVDYFAERGHVREALGFCTAHSVLLAILYLIVVAPLVAVL
;
A
#
# COMPACT_ATOMS: atom_id res chain seq x y z
N VAL A 1 -15.63 30.96 -16.82
CA VAL A 1 -15.19 31.17 -15.41
C VAL A 1 -14.71 29.87 -14.77
N GLY A 2 -15.49 28.78 -14.76
CA GLY A 2 -15.08 27.50 -14.16
C GLY A 2 -13.78 26.89 -14.71
N ALA A 3 -13.58 26.86 -16.04
CA ALA A 3 -12.35 26.32 -16.65
C ALA A 3 -11.09 27.10 -16.26
N ALA A 4 -11.18 28.44 -16.18
CA ALA A 4 -10.08 29.29 -15.75
C ALA A 4 -9.77 29.09 -14.26
N GLY A 5 -10.79 28.94 -13.41
CA GLY A 5 -10.62 28.60 -12.00
C GLY A 5 -9.97 27.23 -11.79
N TRP A 6 -10.37 26.22 -12.58
CA TRP A 6 -9.73 24.90 -12.56
C TRP A 6 -8.26 24.95 -12.94
N LEU A 7 -7.91 25.70 -14.00
CA LEU A 7 -6.53 25.84 -14.46
C LEU A 7 -5.62 26.48 -13.40
N LEU A 8 -6.16 27.39 -12.59
CA LEU A 8 -5.46 28.03 -11.48
C LEU A 8 -5.31 27.10 -10.26
N MET A 9 -6.25 26.16 -10.06
CA MET A 9 -6.17 25.18 -8.97
C MET A 9 -5.27 23.99 -9.28
N LEU A 10 -5.07 23.68 -10.56
CA LEU A 10 -4.19 22.59 -10.98
C LEU A 10 -2.75 22.70 -10.42
N PRO A 11 -2.03 23.84 -10.57
CA PRO A 11 -0.70 23.98 -9.97
C PRO A 11 -0.74 23.98 -8.44
N ASN A 12 -1.80 24.53 -7.82
CA ASN A 12 -1.95 24.50 -6.36
C ASN A 12 -2.06 23.07 -5.83
N SER A 13 -2.70 22.17 -6.57
CA SER A 13 -2.76 20.75 -6.19
C SER A 13 -1.38 20.07 -6.24
N ALA A 14 -0.55 20.43 -7.22
CA ALA A 14 0.82 19.92 -7.33
C ALA A 14 1.76 20.47 -6.24
N TYR A 15 1.48 21.68 -5.72
CA TYR A 15 2.25 22.29 -4.62
C TYR A 15 2.21 21.47 -3.33
N LEU A 16 1.16 20.67 -3.10
CA LEU A 16 1.09 19.75 -1.96
C LEU A 16 2.24 18.73 -1.94
N ILE A 17 2.88 18.44 -3.08
CA ILE A 17 4.06 17.58 -3.14
C ILE A 17 5.24 18.23 -2.40
N THR A 18 5.39 19.56 -2.47
CA THR A 18 6.52 20.25 -1.84
C THR A 18 6.30 20.51 -0.35
N GLU A 19 5.05 20.43 0.13
CA GLU A 19 4.69 20.51 1.55
C GLU A 19 5.12 19.26 2.35
N LEU A 20 5.59 18.20 1.68
CA LEU A 20 6.29 17.07 2.33
C LEU A 20 7.65 17.46 2.94
N ASN A 21 7.99 18.75 2.96
CA ASN A 21 9.11 19.32 3.67
C ASN A 21 8.94 19.23 5.21
N PHE A 22 8.95 18.01 5.74
CA PHE A 22 8.88 17.73 7.18
C PHE A 22 10.27 17.59 7.81
N SER A 23 11.21 18.47 7.46
CA SER A 23 12.57 18.36 7.98
C SER A 23 13.05 19.63 8.65
N HIS A 24 13.38 19.47 9.93
CA HIS A 24 14.24 20.34 10.74
C HIS A 24 15.69 20.24 10.19
N ARG A 25 15.89 20.53 8.90
CA ARG A 25 17.21 20.49 8.27
C ARG A 25 17.98 21.75 8.61
N ASP A 26 19.25 21.54 8.92
CA ASP A 26 20.21 22.59 9.19
C ASP A 26 20.57 23.30 7.88
N GLU A 27 20.62 24.63 7.87
CA GLU A 27 20.90 25.44 6.66
C GLU A 27 22.28 25.13 6.05
N SER A 28 23.14 24.42 6.78
CA SER A 28 24.49 24.03 6.39
C SER A 28 24.59 22.81 5.46
N GLU A 29 23.50 22.10 5.19
CA GLU A 29 23.52 20.93 4.31
C GLU A 29 23.59 21.29 2.82
N ARG A 30 24.51 20.63 2.09
CA ARG A 30 24.79 20.91 0.67
C ARG A 30 23.74 20.37 -0.30
N VAL A 31 22.89 19.45 0.12
CA VAL A 31 21.90 18.79 -0.76
C VAL A 31 20.62 19.62 -0.79
N PRO A 32 20.09 19.98 -1.98
CA PRO A 32 18.85 20.74 -2.07
C PRO A 32 17.66 19.97 -1.51
N LEU A 33 16.83 20.63 -0.70
CA LEU A 33 15.65 20.03 -0.07
C LEU A 33 14.68 19.35 -1.06
N TRP A 34 14.48 19.94 -2.24
CA TRP A 34 13.59 19.39 -3.26
C TRP A 34 14.05 18.00 -3.74
N TYR A 35 15.34 17.69 -3.64
CA TYR A 35 15.88 16.39 -4.02
C TYR A 35 15.36 15.29 -3.09
N ASP A 36 15.35 15.55 -1.78
CA ASP A 36 14.88 14.58 -0.79
C ASP A 36 13.38 14.31 -0.91
N ILE A 37 12.59 15.35 -1.21
CA ILE A 37 11.16 15.21 -1.47
C ILE A 37 10.93 14.27 -2.65
N VAL A 38 11.63 14.50 -3.77
CA VAL A 38 11.52 13.63 -4.95
C VAL A 38 12.00 12.21 -4.65
N LEU A 39 13.07 12.05 -3.88
CA LEU A 39 13.62 10.74 -3.50
C LEU A 39 12.64 9.93 -2.64
N VAL A 40 12.11 10.54 -1.58
CA VAL A 40 11.14 9.89 -0.68
C VAL A 40 9.85 9.56 -1.42
N LEU A 41 9.35 10.50 -2.23
CA LEU A 41 8.15 10.28 -3.02
C LEU A 41 8.35 9.14 -4.03
N THR A 42 9.46 9.12 -4.74
CA THR A 42 9.78 8.06 -5.71
C THR A 42 9.86 6.69 -5.02
N LEU A 43 10.52 6.62 -3.86
CA LEU A 43 10.61 5.40 -3.07
C LEU A 43 9.22 4.92 -2.59
N ALA A 44 8.41 5.82 -2.02
CA ALA A 44 7.09 5.51 -1.52
C ALA A 44 6.13 5.08 -2.64
N LEU A 45 6.09 5.84 -3.74
CA LEU A 45 5.28 5.52 -4.92
C LEU A 45 5.70 4.20 -5.54
N SER A 46 7.00 3.91 -5.64
CA SER A 46 7.49 2.61 -6.13
C SER A 46 6.95 1.45 -5.29
N GLY A 47 6.99 1.55 -3.96
CA GLY A 47 6.42 0.55 -3.07
C GLY A 47 4.91 0.37 -3.24
N VAL A 48 4.16 1.48 -3.34
CA VAL A 48 2.71 1.47 -3.57
C VAL A 48 2.39 0.82 -4.92
N PHE A 49 3.00 1.28 -6.02
CA PHE A 49 2.75 0.72 -7.35
C PHE A 49 3.08 -0.76 -7.43
N ASN A 50 4.21 -1.19 -6.84
CA ASN A 50 4.57 -2.60 -6.80
C ASN A 50 3.53 -3.44 -6.06
N THR A 51 2.99 -2.92 -4.96
CA THR A 51 1.90 -3.57 -4.20
C THR A 51 0.63 -3.70 -5.03
N LEU A 52 0.18 -2.61 -5.67
CA LEU A 52 -1.03 -2.62 -6.50
C LEU A 52 -0.88 -3.53 -7.73
N LEU A 53 0.28 -3.51 -8.38
CA LEU A 53 0.56 -4.36 -9.53
C LEU A 53 0.55 -5.85 -9.15
N ASN A 54 1.21 -6.22 -8.06
CA ASN A 54 1.22 -7.61 -7.60
C ASN A 54 -0.18 -8.07 -7.16
N LEU A 55 -0.97 -7.19 -6.56
CA LEU A 55 -2.36 -7.51 -6.23
C LEU A 55 -3.20 -7.74 -7.48
N ALA A 56 -3.05 -6.91 -8.51
CA ALA A 56 -3.72 -7.08 -9.80
C ALA A 56 -3.29 -8.38 -10.50
N LEU A 57 -2.00 -8.71 -10.45
CA LEU A 57 -1.49 -9.98 -10.95
C LEU A 57 -2.08 -11.16 -10.19
N ALA A 58 -2.12 -11.09 -8.86
CA ALA A 58 -2.69 -12.14 -8.02
C ALA A 58 -4.20 -12.33 -8.26
N GLN A 59 -4.96 -11.24 -8.42
CA GLN A 59 -6.38 -11.29 -8.78
C GLN A 59 -6.56 -11.92 -10.18
N SER A 60 -5.76 -11.51 -11.15
CA SER A 60 -5.80 -12.05 -12.53
C SER A 60 -5.50 -13.54 -12.55
N LEU A 61 -4.45 -13.97 -11.84
CA LEU A 61 -4.08 -15.38 -11.70
C LEU A 61 -5.16 -16.19 -10.99
N TYR A 62 -5.75 -15.65 -9.92
CA TYR A 62 -6.85 -16.29 -9.21
C TYR A 62 -8.00 -16.59 -10.14
N VAL A 63 -8.45 -15.60 -10.93
CA VAL A 63 -9.58 -15.85 -11.81
C VAL A 63 -9.23 -16.74 -12.99
N LEU A 64 -8.00 -16.66 -13.54
CA LEU A 64 -7.56 -17.58 -14.59
C LEU A 64 -7.62 -19.05 -14.13
N VAL A 65 -7.27 -19.33 -12.87
CA VAL A 65 -7.30 -20.69 -12.31
C VAL A 65 -8.73 -21.13 -11.96
N VAL A 66 -9.52 -20.24 -11.35
CA VAL A 66 -10.86 -20.59 -10.84
C VAL A 66 -11.93 -20.54 -11.93
N ARG A 67 -11.78 -19.66 -12.93
CA ARG A 67 -12.75 -19.41 -14.00
C ARG A 67 -12.06 -19.23 -15.37
N PRO A 68 -11.42 -20.28 -15.90
CA PRO A 68 -10.64 -20.19 -17.15
C PRO A 68 -11.48 -19.89 -18.40
N ASN A 69 -12.79 -20.16 -18.39
CA ASN A 69 -13.69 -20.03 -19.56
C ASN A 69 -14.69 -18.87 -19.42
N ASP A 70 -14.43 -17.91 -18.55
CA ASP A 70 -15.32 -16.76 -18.35
C ASP A 70 -14.91 -15.59 -19.25
N ASP A 71 -15.89 -14.93 -19.86
CA ASP A 71 -15.64 -13.77 -20.73
C ASP A 71 -15.33 -12.50 -19.92
N HIS A 72 -15.84 -12.40 -18.68
CA HIS A 72 -15.59 -11.26 -17.79
C HIS A 72 -15.16 -11.71 -16.38
N PRO A 73 -14.01 -12.39 -16.26
CA PRO A 73 -13.55 -13.01 -15.03
C PRO A 73 -13.43 -12.03 -13.84
N LEU A 74 -12.97 -10.80 -14.10
CA LEU A 74 -12.69 -9.80 -13.07
C LEU A 74 -13.95 -9.12 -12.49
N ARG A 75 -15.14 -9.36 -13.07
CA ARG A 75 -16.40 -8.82 -12.56
C ARG A 75 -16.99 -9.63 -11.42
N HIS A 76 -16.50 -10.84 -11.20
CA HIS A 76 -17.03 -11.70 -10.15
C HIS A 76 -16.60 -11.23 -8.76
N PRO A 77 -17.53 -11.25 -7.78
CA PRO A 77 -17.29 -10.72 -6.44
C PRO A 77 -16.23 -11.53 -5.66
N ASP A 78 -16.05 -12.80 -6.00
CA ASP A 78 -15.03 -13.68 -5.39
C ASP A 78 -13.61 -13.15 -5.60
N SER A 79 -13.30 -12.63 -6.79
CA SER A 79 -12.01 -12.03 -7.10
C SER A 79 -11.72 -10.79 -6.24
N TRP A 80 -12.76 -9.98 -5.96
CA TRP A 80 -12.65 -8.79 -5.12
C TRP A 80 -12.49 -9.15 -3.63
N VAL A 81 -13.21 -10.17 -3.16
CA VAL A 81 -13.03 -10.70 -1.80
C VAL A 81 -11.60 -11.22 -1.62
N MET A 82 -11.08 -11.96 -2.60
CA MET A 82 -9.69 -12.41 -2.61
C MET A 82 -8.72 -11.22 -2.51
N SER A 83 -8.92 -10.16 -3.30
CA SER A 83 -8.07 -8.96 -3.25
C SER A 83 -8.10 -8.28 -1.88
N VAL A 84 -9.27 -8.18 -1.24
CA VAL A 84 -9.41 -7.63 0.12
C VAL A 84 -8.64 -8.48 1.14
N VAL A 85 -8.77 -9.80 1.08
CA VAL A 85 -8.04 -10.72 1.97
C VAL A 85 -6.54 -10.56 1.79
N VAL A 86 -6.04 -10.52 0.55
CA VAL A 86 -4.62 -10.31 0.26
C VAL A 86 -4.14 -8.95 0.78
N LEU A 87 -4.93 -7.88 0.62
CA LEU A 87 -4.57 -6.55 1.16
C LEU A 87 -4.42 -6.56 2.68
N VAL A 88 -5.34 -7.21 3.40
CA VAL A 88 -5.24 -7.34 4.86
C VAL A 88 -3.98 -8.12 5.24
N LEU A 89 -3.66 -9.21 4.52
CA LEU A 89 -2.45 -9.98 4.77
C LEU A 89 -1.17 -9.18 4.47
N VAL A 90 -1.16 -8.41 3.38
CA VAL A 90 -0.02 -7.55 3.01
C VAL A 90 0.21 -6.48 4.07
N THR A 91 -0.82 -5.78 4.51
CA THR A 91 -0.68 -4.72 5.53
C THR A 91 -0.32 -5.28 6.90
N PHE A 92 -0.79 -6.47 7.23
CA PHE A 92 -0.30 -7.21 8.39
C PHE A 92 1.19 -7.54 8.25
N GLY A 93 1.63 -8.02 7.07
CA GLY A 93 3.06 -8.23 6.78
C GLY A 93 3.90 -6.95 6.91
N MET A 94 3.37 -5.81 6.46
CA MET A 94 4.00 -4.49 6.64
C MET A 94 4.15 -4.13 8.12
N TYR A 95 3.11 -4.37 8.92
CA TYR A 95 3.14 -4.16 10.37
C TYR A 95 4.22 -5.03 11.04
N LEU A 96 4.24 -6.32 10.72
CA LEU A 96 5.25 -7.26 11.22
C LEU A 96 6.68 -6.81 10.89
N GLY A 97 6.92 -6.38 9.64
CA GLY A 97 8.22 -5.88 9.20
C GLY A 97 8.62 -4.56 9.88
N ARG A 98 7.66 -3.67 10.17
CA ARG A 98 7.93 -2.36 10.76
C ARG A 98 8.16 -2.40 12.28
N TYR A 99 7.33 -3.14 13.01
CA TYR A 99 7.34 -3.13 14.48
C TYR A 99 8.14 -4.28 15.08
N ILE A 100 8.00 -5.49 14.52
CA ILE A 100 8.69 -6.69 15.02
C ILE A 100 10.04 -6.89 14.28
N ARG A 101 10.27 -6.16 13.18
CA ARG A 101 11.48 -6.24 12.34
C ARG A 101 11.79 -7.65 11.87
N PHE A 102 10.75 -8.40 11.53
CA PHE A 102 10.92 -9.73 10.95
C PHE A 102 11.65 -9.65 9.61
N ASN A 103 12.67 -10.47 9.45
CA ASN A 103 13.31 -10.68 8.16
C ASN A 103 12.68 -11.89 7.46
N SER A 104 12.72 -11.92 6.12
CA SER A 104 12.25 -13.08 5.34
C SER A 104 12.97 -14.39 5.70
N TRP A 105 14.13 -14.29 6.35
CA TRP A 105 14.91 -15.43 6.84
C TRP A 105 14.33 -16.08 8.10
N ASP A 106 13.54 -15.35 8.92
CA ASP A 106 12.90 -15.90 10.13
C ASP A 106 11.84 -16.97 9.81
N ILE A 107 11.33 -17.00 8.57
CA ILE A 107 10.41 -18.04 8.08
C ILE A 107 11.07 -19.43 8.09
N ARG A 108 12.41 -19.51 7.99
CA ARG A 108 13.14 -20.79 8.09
C ARG A 108 13.20 -21.34 9.52
N HIS A 109 12.83 -20.56 10.53
CA HIS A 109 12.77 -20.99 11.92
C HIS A 109 11.36 -20.75 12.50
N PRO A 110 10.37 -21.58 12.11
CA PRO A 110 8.95 -21.32 12.37
C PRO A 110 8.60 -21.27 13.87
N ILE A 111 9.32 -22.03 14.70
CA ILE A 111 9.08 -22.07 16.15
C ILE A 111 9.54 -20.77 16.84
N SER A 112 10.70 -20.23 16.47
CA SER A 112 11.16 -18.94 17.00
C SER A 112 10.34 -17.77 16.46
N PHE A 113 9.86 -17.89 15.23
CA PHE A 113 8.92 -16.94 14.63
C PHE A 113 7.61 -16.87 15.42
N ALA A 114 6.98 -18.02 15.64
CA ALA A 114 5.72 -18.10 16.37
C ALA A 114 5.83 -17.58 17.81
N ARG A 115 6.93 -17.92 18.53
CA ARG A 115 7.16 -17.39 19.87
C ARG A 115 7.28 -15.87 19.90
N LYS A 116 8.14 -15.28 19.04
CA LYS A 116 8.27 -13.82 18.95
C LYS A 116 6.93 -13.13 18.67
N LEU A 117 6.11 -13.73 17.80
CA LEU A 117 4.81 -13.17 17.44
C LEU A 117 3.82 -13.25 18.61
N VAL A 118 3.77 -14.38 19.31
CA VAL A 118 2.92 -14.56 20.50
C VAL A 118 3.36 -13.64 21.64
N ASP A 119 4.66 -13.58 21.93
CA ASP A 119 5.22 -12.74 22.99
C ASP A 119 4.91 -11.26 22.73
N TYR A 120 5.03 -10.81 21.48
CA TYR A 120 4.68 -9.44 21.09
C TYR A 120 3.18 -9.16 21.26
N PHE A 121 2.28 -10.01 20.75
CA PHE A 121 0.84 -9.77 20.88
C PHE A 121 0.29 -10.05 22.29
N ALA A 122 1.04 -10.69 23.17
CA ALA A 122 0.69 -10.88 24.57
C ALA A 122 0.77 -9.57 25.38
N GLU A 123 1.56 -8.60 24.94
CA GLU A 123 1.62 -7.28 25.56
C GLU A 123 0.36 -6.46 25.26
N ARG A 124 -0.18 -5.78 26.28
CA ARG A 124 -1.39 -4.97 26.16
C ARG A 124 -1.12 -3.74 25.30
N GLY A 125 -1.89 -3.60 24.21
CA GLY A 125 -1.88 -2.40 23.36
C GLY A 125 -1.42 -2.67 21.93
N HIS A 126 -0.51 -3.62 21.73
CA HIS A 126 0.03 -3.95 20.40
C HIS A 126 -1.04 -4.48 19.45
N VAL A 127 -2.02 -5.24 19.96
CA VAL A 127 -3.16 -5.69 19.14
C VAL A 127 -3.95 -4.50 18.59
N ARG A 128 -4.20 -3.47 19.42
CA ARG A 128 -4.97 -2.28 18.99
C ARG A 128 -4.16 -1.45 17.98
N GLU A 129 -2.86 -1.31 18.21
CA GLU A 129 -1.96 -0.62 17.28
C GLU A 129 -1.87 -1.35 15.94
N ALA A 130 -1.73 -2.69 15.96
CA ALA A 130 -1.73 -3.53 14.78
C ALA A 130 -3.03 -3.40 13.99
N LEU A 131 -4.19 -3.48 14.67
CA LEU A 131 -5.49 -3.31 14.04
C LEU A 131 -5.62 -1.91 13.41
N GLY A 132 -5.30 -0.86 14.16
CA GLY A 132 -5.35 0.52 13.65
C GLY A 132 -4.46 0.71 12.42
N PHE A 133 -3.22 0.22 12.48
CA PHE A 133 -2.28 0.29 11.36
C PHE A 133 -2.78 -0.49 10.14
N CYS A 134 -3.17 -1.76 10.32
CA CYS A 134 -3.59 -2.62 9.22
C CYS A 134 -4.88 -2.11 8.58
N THR A 135 -5.87 -1.66 9.36
CA THR A 135 -7.10 -1.09 8.83
C THR A 135 -6.84 0.18 8.06
N ALA A 136 -6.07 1.13 8.60
CA ALA A 136 -5.76 2.39 7.92
C ALA A 136 -5.03 2.17 6.58
N HIS A 137 -4.00 1.33 6.57
CA HIS A 137 -3.23 1.04 5.36
C HIS A 137 -4.04 0.18 4.37
N SER A 138 -4.88 -0.74 4.85
CA SER A 138 -5.73 -1.56 3.97
C SER A 138 -6.76 -0.69 3.26
N VAL A 139 -7.41 0.24 3.98
CA VAL A 139 -8.37 1.17 3.38
C VAL A 139 -7.69 2.07 2.36
N LEU A 140 -6.52 2.63 2.69
CA LEU A 140 -5.73 3.45 1.77
C LEU A 140 -5.40 2.68 0.49
N LEU A 141 -4.80 1.48 0.62
CA LEU A 141 -4.41 0.67 -0.53
C LEU A 141 -5.63 0.15 -1.31
N ALA A 142 -6.74 -0.16 -0.66
CA ALA A 142 -7.98 -0.55 -1.33
C ALA A 142 -8.55 0.59 -2.18
N ILE A 143 -8.55 1.83 -1.67
CA ILE A 143 -8.97 3.01 -2.44
C ILE A 143 -8.07 3.18 -3.66
N LEU A 144 -6.75 3.12 -3.47
CA LEU A 144 -5.81 3.24 -4.59
C LEU A 144 -5.98 2.11 -5.61
N TYR A 145 -6.21 0.89 -5.14
CA TYR A 145 -6.46 -0.26 -6.00
C TYR A 145 -7.75 -0.10 -6.81
N LEU A 146 -8.83 0.36 -6.19
CA LEU A 146 -10.08 0.65 -6.89
C LEU A 146 -9.91 1.71 -7.97
N ILE A 147 -9.16 2.79 -7.67
CA ILE A 147 -8.88 3.86 -8.64
C ILE A 147 -8.14 3.31 -9.88
N VAL A 148 -7.23 2.36 -9.69
CA VAL A 148 -6.43 1.79 -10.78
C VAL A 148 -7.18 0.69 -11.54
N VAL A 149 -7.85 -0.22 -10.84
CA VAL A 149 -8.40 -1.46 -11.41
C VAL A 149 -9.86 -1.33 -11.83
N ALA A 150 -10.68 -0.53 -11.15
CA ALA A 150 -12.09 -0.39 -11.55
C ALA A 150 -12.28 0.11 -13.00
N PRO A 151 -11.50 1.11 -13.49
CA PRO A 151 -11.56 1.51 -14.89
C PRO A 151 -11.11 0.39 -15.83
N LEU A 152 -10.09 -0.38 -15.44
CA LEU A 152 -9.57 -1.49 -16.24
C LEU A 152 -10.63 -2.59 -16.40
N VAL A 153 -11.34 -2.94 -15.32
CA VAL A 153 -12.42 -3.95 -15.33
C VAL A 153 -13.67 -3.45 -16.07
N ALA A 154 -13.89 -2.13 -16.16
CA ALA A 154 -14.99 -1.57 -16.93
C ALA A 154 -14.74 -1.59 -18.44
N VAL A 155 -13.46 -1.50 -18.86
CA VAL A 155 -13.06 -1.51 -20.27
C VAL A 155 -12.88 -2.94 -20.82
N LEU A 156 -12.52 -3.89 -19.95
CA LEU A 156 -12.40 -5.32 -20.25
C LEU A 156 -13.73 -6.07 -20.01
#